data_AF-A0AAE3IC72-F1
#
_entry.id   AF-A0AAE3IC72-F1
#
_cell.length_a   1.000
_cell.length_b   1.000
_cell.length_c   1.000
_cell.angle_alpha   90.00
_cell.angle_beta   90.00
_cell.angle_gamma   90.00
#
_symmetry.space_group_name_H-M   'P 1'
#
loop_
_entity.id
_entity.type
_entity.pdbx_description
1 polymer ?
#
loop_
_entity_poly.entity_id
_entity_poly.type
_entity_poly.pdbx_seq_one_letter_code
_entity_poly.pdbx_strand_id
1 'polypeptide(L)' 'MVTTTEKDGETWYQCEECEMLFDNRSDAKQHEQNCDAEDPSYIQ' A
#
# COMPACT_ATOMS: atom_id res chain seq x y z
N MET A 1 6.79 -2.30 0.26
CA MET A 1 6.14 -3.63 0.33
C MET A 1 4.66 -3.46 0.66
N VAL A 2 3.85 -4.51 0.51
CA VAL A 2 2.46 -4.53 1.01
C VAL A 2 2.39 -5.22 2.37
N THR A 3 1.81 -4.53 3.36
CA THR A 3 1.51 -5.09 4.68
C THR A 3 0.10 -5.66 4.72
N THR A 4 -0.18 -6.48 5.73
CA THR A 4 -1.52 -6.99 5.99
C THR A 4 -1.98 -6.46 7.33
N THR A 5 -3.17 -5.86 7.37
CA THR A 5 -3.78 -5.31 8.58
C THR A 5 -5.18 -5.87 8.75
N GLU A 6 -5.61 -6.07 9.99
CA GLU A 6 -6.99 -6.46 10.29
C GLU A 6 -7.76 -5.21 10.69
N LYS A 7 -8.91 -4.97 10.05
CA LYS A 7 -9.78 -3.83 10.33
C LYS A 7 -11.23 -4.29 10.25
N ASP A 8 -12.02 -3.97 11.27
CA ASP A 8 -13.42 -4.38 11.39
C ASP A 8 -13.66 -5.90 11.32
N GLY A 9 -12.64 -6.70 11.66
CA GLY A 9 -12.68 -8.17 11.57
C GLY A 9 -12.40 -8.73 10.18
N GLU A 10 -12.05 -7.87 9.21
CA GLU A 10 -11.65 -8.26 7.86
C GLU A 10 -10.16 -7.99 7.64
N THR A 11 -9.55 -8.79 6.76
CA THR A 11 -8.15 -8.63 6.37
C THR A 11 -8.02 -7.67 5.21
N TRP A 12 -7.22 -6.62 5.40
CA TRP A 12 -6.91 -5.59 4.42
C TRP A 12 -5.42 -5.61 4.10
N TYR A 13 -5.07 -5.14 2.90
CA TYR A 13 -3.70 -5.06 2.43
C TYR A 13 -3.32 -3.59 2.27
N GLN A 14 -2.30 -3.14 3.00
CA GLN A 14 -1.88 -1.75 3.01
C GLN A 14 -0.60 -1.58 2.19
N CYS A 15 -0.56 -0.57 1.32
CA CYS A 15 0.69 -0.13 0.70
C CYS A 15 1.52 0.66 1.74
N GLU A 16 2.79 0.30 1.93
CA GLU A 16 3.67 1.02 2.86
C GLU A 16 4.04 2.43 2.40
N GLU A 17 3.97 2.73 1.10
CA GLU A 17 4.44 4.02 0.58
C GLU A 17 3.34 5.09 0.59
N CYS A 18 2.11 4.73 0.23
CA CYS A 18 0.98 5.67 0.16
C CYS A 18 -0.09 5.45 1.23
N GLU A 19 0.08 4.43 2.06
CA GLU A 19 -0.86 4.01 3.11
C GLU A 19 -2.27 3.63 2.62
N MET A 20 -2.47 3.43 1.30
CA MET A 20 -3.75 2.97 0.76
C MET A 20 -4.05 1.53 1.17
N LEU A 21 -5.33 1.29 1.46
CA LEU A 21 -5.87 -0.03 1.81
C LEU A 21 -6.59 -0.66 0.63
N PHE A 22 -6.37 -1.95 0.46
CA PHE A 22 -6.96 -2.79 -0.57
C PHE A 22 -7.63 -4.00 0.08
N ASP A 23 -8.77 -4.43 -0.44
CA ASP A 23 -9.49 -5.62 0.01
C ASP A 23 -8.79 -6.92 -0.39
N ASN A 24 -7.87 -6.86 -1.36
CA ASN A 24 -7.19 -8.02 -1.88
C ASN A 24 -5.69 -7.78 -2.11
N ARG A 25 -4.92 -8.86 -1.99
CA ARG A 25 -3.45 -8.80 -2.05
C ARG A 25 -2.91 -8.55 -3.45
N SER A 26 -3.61 -9.01 -4.47
CA SER A 26 -3.17 -8.89 -5.86
C SER A 26 -3.22 -7.43 -6.31
N ASP A 27 -4.30 -6.73 -5.98
CA ASP A 27 -4.47 -5.31 -6.30
C ASP A 27 -3.48 -4.47 -5.51
N ALA A 28 -3.27 -4.75 -4.22
CA ALA A 28 -2.25 -4.08 -3.42
C ALA A 28 -0.85 -4.23 -4.04
N LYS A 29 -0.50 -5.44 -4.52
CA LYS A 29 0.79 -5.70 -5.18
C LYS A 29 0.91 -5.03 -6.54
N GLN A 30 -0.15 -5.06 -7.34
CA GLN A 30 -0.15 -4.39 -8.64
C GLN A 30 -0.09 -2.87 -8.48
N HIS A 31 -0.78 -2.35 -7.47
CA HIS A 31 -0.68 -0.97 -7.05
C HIS A 31 0.76 -0.63 -6.66
N GLU A 32 1.40 -1.40 -5.76
CA GLU A 32 2.80 -1.16 -5.37
C GLU A 32 3.74 -1.02 -6.59
N GLN A 33 3.59 -1.88 -7.60
CA GLN A 33 4.41 -1.82 -8.81
C GLN A 33 4.24 -0.54 -9.64
N ASN A 34 3.08 0.12 -9.50
CA ASN A 34 2.73 1.37 -10.18
C ASN A 34 2.59 2.52 -9.18
N CYS A 35 3.01 2.32 -7.92
CA CYS A 35 2.79 3.27 -6.85
C CYS A 35 3.76 4.42 -7.05
N ASP A 36 3.23 5.53 -7.53
CA ASP A 36 3.97 6.79 -7.72
C ASP A 36 3.99 7.61 -6.42
N ALA A 37 3.99 6.91 -5.28
CA ALA A 37 4.37 7.50 -4.02
C ALA A 37 5.87 7.77 -4.11
N GLU A 38 6.19 8.82 -4.85
CA GLU A 38 7.50 9.44 -4.84
C GLU A 38 7.77 9.71 -3.36
N ASP A 39 8.64 8.87 -2.77
CA ASP A 39 9.38 9.21 -1.57
C ASP A 39 9.76 10.67 -1.80
N PRO A 40 9.29 11.64 -1.00
CA PRO A 40 9.61 13.02 -1.25
C PRO A 40 11.13 13.08 -1.14
N SER A 41 11.79 12.98 -2.31
CA SER A 41 13.18 13.29 -2.52
C SER A 41 13.21 14.76 -2.24
N TYR A 42 13.32 15.03 -0.94
CA TYR A 42 13.44 16.34 -0.38
C TYR A 42 14.62 16.89 -1.12
N ILE A 43 14.31 17.79 -2.05
CA ILE A 43 15.28 18.55 -2.80
C ILE A 43 16.28 19.06 -1.77
N GLN A 44 17.45 18.44 -1.72
CA GLN A 44 18.62 18.93 -0.99
C GLN A 44 19.38 19.89 -1.89
#